data_AF-A0A3Q0FLV9-F1
#
_entry.id   AF-A0A3Q0FLV9-F1
#
_cell.length_a   1.000
_cell.length_b   1.000
_cell.length_c   1.000
_cell.angle_alpha   90.00
_cell.angle_beta   90.00
_cell.angle_gamma   90.00
#
_symmetry.space_group_name_H-M   'P 1'
#
loop_
_entity.id
_entity.type
_entity.pdbx_description
1 polymer ?
#
loop_
_entity_poly.entity_id
_entity_poly.type
_entity_poly.pdbx_seq_one_letter_code
_entity_poly.pdbx_strand_id
1 'polypeptide(L)'
;MPNVNDELHHSGWNTCSSSFGDVSKKRNRLILPSLISSRIYVVDVGTDMRAPRLYKAIEPVEVYWKCNLANPHTSHCLGNGEIMISSLGEPSGNGKGGFILLDGKTFEVKGNWEKGNKIPALGYDFWYQPRHNVLMSTEWGVPKYIADGFNPADLTKGRYGRYINVWDWTTHAFIQAIDLGEDSIPLEIRFLHNPDAAEGYVGCALSSAIHRFYKTEKGTWAAEKVIQVPNKKVEGWLLPEMPGLITDILISLDDRFLYFNNWIHGDLRQYDISNTRKPKLVGQVFLGGSIIRGGPVTVLEDPELQCPPEPFVIKGKKVAGGPQMIQLSLDGTRLYVTTSLYSGWDKQFYPDLIREGSVILQVNVDTVRGGLTVNEDFLVDFGKEPHGPALAHEMRYPGGDCTSDIWV
;
A
#
# COMPACT_ATOMS: atom_id res chain seq x y z
N MET A 1 -15.37 -14.61 1.78
CA MET A 1 -16.04 -14.00 0.60
C MET A 1 -16.71 -15.09 -0.22
N PRO A 2 -17.75 -14.78 -1.01
CA PRO A 2 -18.53 -15.79 -1.72
C PRO A 2 -17.85 -16.34 -2.98
N ASN A 3 -16.95 -15.58 -3.62
CA ASN A 3 -16.23 -16.01 -4.82
C ASN A 3 -14.77 -16.33 -4.52
N VAL A 4 -14.18 -17.16 -5.39
CA VAL A 4 -12.75 -17.51 -5.38
C VAL A 4 -12.00 -16.65 -6.39
N ASN A 5 -10.67 -16.55 -6.21
CA ASN A 5 -9.77 -15.82 -7.12
C ASN A 5 -10.10 -14.32 -7.26
N ASP A 6 -10.66 -13.72 -6.20
CA ASP A 6 -10.91 -12.29 -6.14
C ASP A 6 -9.62 -11.48 -5.95
N GLU A 7 -8.69 -12.00 -5.13
CA GLU A 7 -7.53 -11.27 -4.61
C GLU A 7 -7.94 -10.01 -3.85
N LEU A 8 -8.45 -10.18 -2.62
CA LEU A 8 -8.61 -9.04 -1.71
C LEU A 8 -7.22 -8.46 -1.43
N HIS A 9 -7.11 -7.13 -1.48
CA HIS A 9 -5.84 -6.43 -1.35
C HIS A 9 -6.01 -5.25 -0.38
N HIS A 10 -6.31 -4.05 -0.89
CA HIS A 10 -6.70 -2.91 -0.07
C HIS A 10 -8.20 -2.87 0.22
N SER A 11 -8.53 -2.02 1.17
CA SER A 11 -9.83 -1.75 1.70
C SER A 11 -9.93 -0.29 2.15
N GLY A 12 -11.15 0.18 2.35
CA GLY A 12 -11.38 1.52 2.84
C GLY A 12 -12.77 1.67 3.43
N TRP A 13 -13.02 2.81 4.04
CA TRP A 13 -14.31 3.11 4.66
C TRP A 13 -15.21 3.87 3.70
N ASN A 14 -16.53 3.65 3.80
CA ASN A 14 -17.51 4.47 3.10
C ASN A 14 -17.54 5.94 3.54
N THR A 15 -17.01 6.24 4.73
CA THR A 15 -16.98 7.57 5.34
C THR A 15 -15.78 7.65 6.28
N CYS A 16 -15.12 8.81 6.28
CA CYS A 16 -13.99 9.12 7.14
C CYS A 16 -14.03 10.60 7.57
N SER A 17 -12.94 11.06 8.18
CA SER A 17 -12.75 12.43 8.64
C SER A 17 -12.95 13.51 7.56
N SER A 18 -12.89 13.17 6.28
CA SER A 18 -13.22 14.10 5.19
C SER A 18 -14.67 14.59 5.20
N SER A 19 -15.57 13.87 5.90
CA SER A 19 -16.97 14.25 6.14
C SER A 19 -17.19 14.94 7.49
N PHE A 20 -16.15 15.53 8.10
CA PHE A 20 -16.22 16.17 9.41
C PHE A 20 -17.38 17.19 9.49
N GLY A 21 -18.19 17.07 10.54
CA GLY A 21 -19.36 17.93 10.77
C GLY A 21 -20.68 17.44 10.16
N ASP A 22 -20.67 16.46 9.24
CA ASP A 22 -21.88 15.84 8.71
C ASP A 22 -22.36 14.67 9.60
N VAL A 23 -23.25 14.97 10.55
CA VAL A 23 -23.83 13.98 11.48
C VAL A 23 -24.70 12.92 10.79
N SER A 24 -25.05 13.09 9.52
CA SER A 24 -25.80 12.09 8.76
C SER A 24 -24.91 10.95 8.24
N LYS A 25 -23.58 11.14 8.26
CA LYS A 25 -22.61 10.17 7.75
C LYS A 25 -22.15 9.26 8.88
N LYS A 26 -21.97 7.98 8.56
CA LYS A 26 -21.49 6.98 9.51
C LYS A 26 -20.48 6.07 8.82
N ARG A 27 -19.31 5.91 9.46
CA ARG A 27 -18.36 4.84 9.14
C ARG A 27 -18.95 3.51 9.59
N ASN A 28 -19.51 2.75 8.66
CA ASN A 28 -20.17 1.49 8.96
C ASN A 28 -20.13 0.46 7.82
N ARG A 29 -19.48 0.81 6.71
CA ARG A 29 -19.26 -0.08 5.58
C ARG A 29 -17.78 -0.11 5.22
N LEU A 30 -17.24 -1.31 5.11
CA LEU A 30 -15.94 -1.55 4.49
C LEU A 30 -16.14 -1.78 3.00
N ILE A 31 -15.30 -1.13 2.21
CA ILE A 31 -15.24 -1.24 0.76
C ILE A 31 -14.01 -2.10 0.47
N LEU A 32 -14.21 -3.23 -0.20
CA LEU A 32 -13.19 -4.24 -0.46
C LEU A 32 -13.11 -4.48 -1.97
N PRO A 33 -12.33 -3.65 -2.70
CA PRO A 33 -11.95 -3.95 -4.06
C PRO A 33 -11.17 -5.26 -4.14
N SER A 34 -11.43 -6.04 -5.18
CA SER A 34 -10.79 -7.31 -5.46
C SER A 34 -9.88 -7.14 -6.68
N LEU A 35 -8.58 -7.17 -6.43
CA LEU A 35 -7.55 -6.75 -7.38
C LEU A 35 -7.54 -7.59 -8.65
N ILE A 36 -7.77 -8.91 -8.59
CA ILE A 36 -7.72 -9.77 -9.78
C ILE A 36 -9.08 -9.80 -10.48
N SER A 37 -10.16 -10.05 -9.72
CA SER A 37 -11.48 -10.24 -10.34
C SER A 37 -12.13 -8.93 -10.80
N SER A 38 -11.67 -7.79 -10.27
CA SER A 38 -12.31 -6.47 -10.39
C SER A 38 -13.69 -6.36 -9.75
N ARG A 39 -14.06 -7.30 -8.89
CA ARG A 39 -15.27 -7.21 -8.07
C ARG A 39 -15.04 -6.22 -6.92
N ILE A 40 -16.08 -5.53 -6.49
CA ILE A 40 -16.01 -4.71 -5.28
C ILE A 40 -17.06 -5.20 -4.30
N TYR A 41 -16.64 -5.60 -3.11
CA TYR A 41 -17.54 -5.96 -2.03
C TYR A 41 -17.77 -4.78 -1.09
N VAL A 42 -19.01 -4.65 -0.63
CA VAL A 42 -19.38 -3.76 0.47
C VAL A 42 -19.77 -4.65 1.64
N VAL A 43 -19.12 -4.45 2.78
CA VAL A 43 -19.32 -5.23 3.99
C VAL A 43 -19.88 -4.35 5.10
N ASP A 44 -21.00 -4.75 5.68
CA ASP A 44 -21.58 -4.13 6.88
C ASP A 44 -20.83 -4.55 8.13
N VAL A 45 -20.27 -3.55 8.81
CA VAL A 45 -19.69 -3.68 10.16
C VAL A 45 -20.42 -2.82 11.20
N GLY A 46 -21.44 -2.06 10.78
CA GLY A 46 -22.20 -1.19 11.66
C GLY A 46 -23.28 -1.89 12.47
N THR A 47 -23.79 -3.03 11.98
CA THR A 47 -24.75 -3.86 12.71
C THR A 47 -24.06 -4.61 13.85
N ASP A 48 -22.94 -5.26 13.56
CA ASP A 48 -22.06 -5.89 14.54
C ASP A 48 -20.61 -5.88 14.01
N MET A 49 -19.74 -5.12 14.67
CA MET A 49 -18.33 -4.99 14.27
C MET A 49 -17.55 -6.30 14.42
N ARG A 50 -18.00 -7.23 15.28
CA ARG A 50 -17.36 -8.53 15.50
C ARG A 50 -17.92 -9.63 14.59
N ALA A 51 -19.00 -9.35 13.86
CA ALA A 51 -19.57 -10.25 12.88
C ALA A 51 -19.91 -9.50 11.57
N PRO A 52 -18.88 -9.03 10.82
CA PRO A 52 -19.07 -8.37 9.53
C PRO A 52 -19.93 -9.20 8.57
N ARG A 53 -20.81 -8.55 7.81
CA ARG A 53 -21.71 -9.22 6.86
C ARG A 53 -21.59 -8.64 5.47
N LEU A 54 -21.60 -9.50 4.45
CA LEU A 54 -21.70 -9.01 3.07
C LEU A 54 -22.99 -8.21 2.90
N TYR A 55 -22.85 -6.96 2.46
CA TYR A 55 -23.96 -6.04 2.23
C TYR A 55 -24.30 -5.93 0.75
N LYS A 56 -23.29 -5.82 -0.11
CA LYS A 56 -23.45 -5.73 -1.57
C LYS A 56 -22.20 -6.30 -2.26
N ALA A 57 -22.40 -6.88 -3.44
CA ALA A 57 -21.33 -7.17 -4.38
C ALA A 57 -21.59 -6.39 -5.67
N ILE A 58 -20.58 -5.67 -6.15
CA ILE A 58 -20.59 -4.98 -7.44
C ILE A 58 -19.79 -5.87 -8.39
N GLU A 59 -20.47 -6.42 -9.38
CA GLU A 59 -19.86 -7.36 -10.31
C GLU A 59 -18.89 -6.65 -11.28
N PRO A 60 -17.79 -7.32 -11.70
CA PRO A 60 -16.75 -6.71 -12.54
C PRO A 60 -17.29 -6.09 -13.83
N VAL A 61 -18.30 -6.72 -14.42
CA VAL A 61 -18.95 -6.27 -15.66
C VAL A 61 -19.54 -4.85 -15.52
N GLU A 62 -20.03 -4.46 -14.34
CA GLU A 62 -20.54 -3.11 -14.12
C GLU A 62 -19.41 -2.08 -14.15
N VAL A 63 -18.27 -2.40 -13.52
CA VAL A 63 -17.06 -1.56 -13.53
C VAL A 63 -16.52 -1.45 -14.97
N TYR A 64 -16.46 -2.55 -15.70
CA TYR A 64 -15.96 -2.57 -17.08
C TYR A 64 -16.82 -1.70 -18.00
N TRP A 65 -18.15 -1.83 -17.93
CA TRP A 65 -19.04 -1.08 -18.81
C TRP A 65 -19.14 0.40 -18.46
N LYS A 66 -19.17 0.74 -17.16
CA LYS A 66 -19.35 2.13 -16.73
C LYS A 66 -18.04 2.91 -16.69
N CYS A 67 -16.91 2.23 -16.49
CA CYS A 67 -15.63 2.89 -16.28
C CYS A 67 -14.55 2.56 -17.31
N ASN A 68 -14.66 1.43 -18.01
CA ASN A 68 -13.56 0.86 -18.80
C ASN A 68 -12.26 0.81 -17.98
N LEU A 69 -12.38 0.30 -16.75
CA LEU A 69 -11.32 0.14 -15.76
C LEU A 69 -11.38 -1.28 -15.19
N ALA A 70 -10.26 -1.81 -14.75
CA ALA A 70 -10.09 -3.13 -14.15
C ALA A 70 -8.90 -3.12 -13.17
N ASN A 71 -8.87 -4.13 -12.30
CA ASN A 71 -7.90 -4.25 -11.21
C ASN A 71 -7.99 -3.08 -10.22
N PRO A 72 -9.14 -2.91 -9.53
CA PRO A 72 -9.32 -1.86 -8.55
C PRO A 72 -8.48 -2.14 -7.29
N HIS A 73 -7.93 -1.09 -6.69
CA HIS A 73 -6.91 -1.20 -5.66
C HIS A 73 -7.25 -0.40 -4.40
N THR A 74 -6.71 0.81 -4.24
CA THR A 74 -6.90 1.66 -3.06
C THR A 74 -8.31 2.25 -3.08
N SER A 75 -8.95 2.35 -1.92
CA SER A 75 -10.24 3.03 -1.79
C SER A 75 -10.23 4.10 -0.70
N HIS A 76 -10.71 5.30 -1.04
CA HIS A 76 -10.89 6.41 -0.11
C HIS A 76 -12.30 7.01 -0.21
N CYS A 77 -12.88 7.31 0.95
CA CYS A 77 -14.06 8.16 1.10
C CYS A 77 -13.73 9.60 0.70
N LEU A 78 -14.68 10.29 0.07
CA LEU A 78 -14.57 11.68 -0.33
C LEU A 78 -15.43 12.59 0.55
N GLY A 79 -15.05 13.87 0.68
CA GLY A 79 -15.80 14.84 1.49
C GLY A 79 -17.21 15.14 0.97
N ASN A 80 -17.49 14.89 -0.32
CA ASN A 80 -18.84 14.97 -0.88
C ASN A 80 -19.71 13.72 -0.55
N GLY A 81 -19.12 12.73 0.14
CA GLY A 81 -19.76 11.50 0.53
C GLY A 81 -19.80 10.41 -0.53
N GLU A 82 -19.05 10.53 -1.63
CA GLU A 82 -18.76 9.45 -2.56
C GLU A 82 -17.56 8.61 -2.09
N ILE A 83 -17.32 7.49 -2.76
CA ILE A 83 -16.14 6.65 -2.54
C ILE A 83 -15.39 6.58 -3.86
N MET A 84 -14.09 6.85 -3.82
CA MET A 84 -13.19 6.75 -4.96
C MET A 84 -12.29 5.53 -4.81
N ILE A 85 -12.08 4.79 -5.90
CA ILE A 85 -11.24 3.59 -5.92
C ILE A 85 -10.27 3.69 -7.09
N SER A 86 -8.96 3.58 -6.86
CA SER A 86 -7.98 3.56 -7.95
C SER A 86 -8.00 2.25 -8.73
N SER A 87 -7.43 2.26 -9.93
CA SER A 87 -7.41 1.12 -10.84
C SER A 87 -6.04 1.01 -11.52
N LEU A 88 -5.53 -0.21 -11.71
CA LEU A 88 -4.24 -0.44 -12.39
C LEU A 88 -4.38 -0.46 -13.92
N GLY A 89 -5.54 -0.89 -14.43
CA GLY A 89 -5.67 -1.16 -15.85
C GLY A 89 -7.07 -1.08 -16.43
N GLU A 90 -7.17 -1.59 -17.65
CA GLU A 90 -8.42 -1.78 -18.38
C GLU A 90 -8.74 -3.27 -18.54
N PRO A 91 -9.98 -3.66 -18.91
CA PRO A 91 -10.40 -5.07 -18.94
C PRO A 91 -9.57 -5.99 -19.86
N SER A 92 -8.83 -5.42 -20.81
CA SER A 92 -7.90 -6.16 -21.69
C SER A 92 -6.59 -6.59 -20.98
N GLY A 93 -6.37 -6.15 -19.74
CA GLY A 93 -5.14 -6.36 -18.97
C GLY A 93 -4.01 -5.38 -19.31
N ASN A 94 -4.27 -4.37 -20.14
CA ASN A 94 -3.33 -3.27 -20.36
C ASN A 94 -3.35 -2.28 -19.18
N GLY A 95 -2.26 -1.52 -19.05
CA GLY A 95 -2.13 -0.45 -18.08
C GLY A 95 -3.03 0.73 -18.45
N LYS A 96 -3.68 1.30 -17.43
CA LYS A 96 -4.50 2.49 -17.54
C LYS A 96 -4.74 3.06 -16.16
N GLY A 97 -4.20 4.23 -15.87
CA GLY A 97 -4.51 4.95 -14.63
C GLY A 97 -5.91 5.55 -14.68
N GLY A 98 -6.69 5.38 -13.61
CA GLY A 98 -8.02 5.95 -13.47
C GLY A 98 -8.67 5.59 -12.13
N PHE A 99 -9.85 6.17 -11.89
CA PHE A 99 -10.55 6.02 -10.62
C PHE A 99 -12.04 5.75 -10.81
N ILE A 100 -12.55 4.75 -10.11
CA ILE A 100 -13.96 4.37 -10.05
C ILE A 100 -14.64 5.20 -8.96
N LEU A 101 -15.78 5.83 -9.27
CA LEU A 101 -16.64 6.47 -8.28
C LEU A 101 -17.83 5.59 -7.92
N LEU A 102 -18.04 5.38 -6.63
CA LEU A 102 -19.25 4.80 -6.08
C LEU A 102 -20.08 5.85 -5.36
N ASP A 103 -21.40 5.74 -5.49
CA ASP A 103 -22.33 6.48 -4.63
C ASP A 103 -22.18 6.01 -3.17
N GLY A 104 -21.99 6.92 -2.21
CA GLY A 104 -21.75 6.53 -0.83
C GLY A 104 -22.98 6.11 -0.04
N LYS A 105 -24.17 6.08 -0.64
CA LYS A 105 -25.40 5.54 -0.03
C LYS A 105 -25.82 4.23 -0.70
N THR A 106 -25.91 4.20 -2.02
CA THR A 106 -26.37 3.02 -2.79
C THR A 106 -25.24 2.07 -3.17
N PHE A 107 -24.00 2.55 -3.13
CA PHE A 107 -22.81 1.84 -3.61
C PHE A 107 -22.96 1.40 -5.07
N GLU A 108 -23.64 2.18 -5.88
CA GLU A 108 -23.69 1.98 -7.33
C GLU A 108 -22.51 2.66 -8.00
N VAL A 109 -21.99 2.05 -9.07
CA VAL A 109 -20.92 2.66 -9.86
C VAL A 109 -21.48 3.86 -10.61
N LYS A 110 -20.89 5.03 -10.40
CA LYS A 110 -21.27 6.30 -11.03
C LYS A 110 -20.52 6.58 -12.34
N GLY A 111 -19.35 5.98 -12.50
CA GLY A 111 -18.43 6.23 -13.62
C GLY A 111 -17.03 6.60 -13.11
N ASN A 112 -16.27 7.33 -13.92
CA ASN A 112 -14.90 7.73 -13.59
C ASN A 112 -14.87 9.06 -12.84
N TRP A 113 -13.88 9.23 -11.97
CA TRP A 113 -13.60 10.54 -11.38
C TRP A 113 -12.89 11.46 -12.36
N GLU A 114 -11.86 10.94 -13.04
CA GLU A 114 -11.02 11.71 -13.95
C GLU A 114 -11.80 12.23 -15.17
N LYS A 115 -11.38 13.40 -15.65
CA LYS A 115 -11.96 14.08 -16.81
C LYS A 115 -10.88 14.47 -17.82
N GLY A 116 -11.29 14.56 -19.08
CA GLY A 116 -10.43 14.95 -20.19
C GLY A 116 -9.78 13.78 -20.92
N ASN A 117 -8.96 14.10 -21.91
CA ASN A 117 -8.40 13.10 -22.84
C ASN A 117 -7.02 12.59 -22.44
N LYS A 118 -6.37 13.22 -21.45
CA LYS A 118 -5.06 12.82 -20.97
C LYS A 118 -5.24 11.97 -19.73
N ILE A 119 -4.76 10.74 -19.80
CA ILE A 119 -4.75 9.78 -18.70
C ILE A 119 -3.35 9.19 -18.56
N PRO A 120 -2.88 8.92 -17.34
CA PRO A 120 -1.64 8.19 -17.13
C PRO A 120 -1.70 6.78 -17.71
N ALA A 121 -0.54 6.28 -18.13
CA ALA A 121 -0.41 4.94 -18.69
C ALA A 121 -0.62 3.83 -17.64
N LEU A 122 -0.43 4.15 -16.35
CA LEU A 122 -0.50 3.20 -15.25
C LEU A 122 -1.19 3.83 -14.03
N GLY A 123 -1.67 2.99 -13.13
CA GLY A 123 -2.24 3.39 -11.84
C GLY A 123 -1.83 2.42 -10.73
N TYR A 124 -1.95 2.86 -9.48
CA TYR A 124 -1.77 2.04 -8.28
C TYR A 124 -2.50 2.69 -7.09
N ASP A 125 -1.79 3.48 -6.28
CA ASP A 125 -2.30 4.12 -5.08
C ASP A 125 -2.64 5.59 -5.36
N PHE A 126 -3.39 6.22 -4.45
CA PHE A 126 -3.66 7.65 -4.52
C PHE A 126 -3.97 8.27 -3.18
N TRP A 127 -3.68 9.56 -3.07
CA TRP A 127 -4.06 10.39 -1.94
C TRP A 127 -4.45 11.79 -2.45
N TYR A 128 -5.43 12.43 -1.80
CA TYR A 128 -5.89 13.76 -2.20
C TYR A 128 -5.75 14.77 -1.06
N GLN A 129 -5.50 16.03 -1.41
CA GLN A 129 -5.35 17.14 -0.48
C GLN A 129 -6.11 18.37 -0.98
N PRO A 130 -7.40 18.53 -0.62
CA PRO A 130 -8.29 19.53 -1.23
C PRO A 130 -7.84 20.98 -0.98
N ARG A 131 -7.25 21.29 0.19
CA ARG A 131 -6.71 22.63 0.49
C ARG A 131 -5.62 23.08 -0.49
N HIS A 132 -5.00 22.14 -1.18
CA HIS A 132 -3.97 22.41 -2.20
C HIS A 132 -4.45 22.15 -3.63
N ASN A 133 -5.74 21.85 -3.82
CA ASN A 133 -6.38 21.53 -5.09
C ASN A 133 -5.67 20.40 -5.84
N VAL A 134 -5.30 19.33 -5.14
CA VAL A 134 -4.51 18.24 -5.73
C VAL A 134 -5.05 16.86 -5.35
N LEU A 135 -4.98 15.93 -6.29
CA LEU A 135 -4.87 14.50 -6.04
C LEU A 135 -3.54 14.03 -6.62
N MET A 136 -2.85 13.14 -5.92
CA MET A 136 -1.66 12.45 -6.41
C MET A 136 -1.93 10.97 -6.49
N SER A 137 -1.54 10.35 -7.60
CA SER A 137 -1.59 8.90 -7.76
C SER A 137 -0.26 8.35 -8.25
N THR A 138 -0.06 7.06 -8.10
CA THR A 138 1.20 6.37 -8.42
C THR A 138 0.99 5.26 -9.44
N GLU A 139 2.02 4.46 -9.68
CA GLU A 139 2.08 3.51 -10.80
C GLU A 139 2.81 2.24 -10.38
N TRP A 140 2.15 1.09 -10.52
CA TRP A 140 2.80 -0.20 -10.28
C TRP A 140 3.31 -0.83 -11.57
N GLY A 141 2.40 -1.34 -12.39
CA GLY A 141 2.77 -2.05 -13.60
C GLY A 141 1.55 -2.48 -14.39
N VAL A 142 1.79 -2.89 -15.63
CA VAL A 142 0.74 -3.33 -16.54
C VAL A 142 0.18 -4.69 -16.05
N PRO A 143 -1.14 -4.80 -15.77
CA PRO A 143 -1.72 -5.99 -15.11
C PRO A 143 -1.32 -7.34 -15.74
N LYS A 144 -1.42 -7.48 -17.07
CA LYS A 144 -1.10 -8.75 -17.74
C LYS A 144 0.37 -9.17 -17.66
N TYR A 145 1.28 -8.24 -17.34
CA TYR A 145 2.72 -8.53 -17.21
C TYR A 145 3.12 -8.82 -15.76
N ILE A 146 2.36 -8.32 -14.78
CA ILE A 146 2.64 -8.55 -13.35
C ILE A 146 1.81 -9.70 -12.76
N ALA A 147 0.77 -10.16 -13.46
CA ALA A 147 -0.19 -11.15 -12.97
C ALA A 147 0.48 -12.44 -12.48
N ASP A 148 1.50 -12.91 -13.20
CA ASP A 148 2.21 -14.17 -12.94
C ASP A 148 3.54 -13.98 -12.18
N GLY A 149 3.77 -12.80 -11.60
CA GLY A 149 5.01 -12.48 -10.89
C GLY A 149 5.84 -11.38 -11.54
N PHE A 150 6.96 -11.05 -10.91
CA PHE A 150 7.95 -10.13 -11.42
C PHE A 150 8.84 -10.79 -12.47
N ASN A 151 8.99 -10.14 -13.62
CA ASN A 151 9.87 -10.58 -14.70
C ASN A 151 10.99 -9.56 -14.94
N PRO A 152 12.27 -9.89 -14.69
CA PRO A 152 13.40 -9.00 -14.97
C PRO A 152 13.54 -8.64 -16.45
N ALA A 153 13.09 -9.51 -17.35
CA ALA A 153 13.12 -9.23 -18.79
C ALA A 153 12.15 -8.09 -19.18
N ASP A 154 11.28 -7.67 -18.27
CA ASP A 154 10.28 -6.61 -18.51
C ASP A 154 10.73 -5.23 -18.04
N LEU A 155 11.85 -5.16 -17.33
CA LEU A 155 12.54 -3.91 -17.02
C LEU A 155 12.93 -3.18 -18.31
N THR A 156 12.91 -1.86 -18.28
CA THR A 156 13.21 -0.92 -19.37
C THR A 156 12.24 -0.97 -20.57
N LYS A 157 11.21 -1.81 -20.50
CA LYS A 157 10.16 -1.93 -21.55
C LYS A 157 8.93 -1.08 -21.26
N GLY A 158 8.97 -0.23 -20.23
CA GLY A 158 7.84 0.60 -19.80
C GLY A 158 6.66 -0.22 -19.25
N ARG A 159 6.93 -1.42 -18.71
CA ARG A 159 5.90 -2.30 -18.13
C ARG A 159 5.69 -2.06 -16.63
N TYR A 160 6.66 -1.42 -15.99
CA TYR A 160 6.63 -1.01 -14.59
C TYR A 160 6.56 0.52 -14.48
N GLY A 161 5.89 0.98 -13.43
CA GLY A 161 5.62 2.39 -13.19
C GLY A 161 6.87 3.18 -12.78
N ARG A 162 6.81 4.50 -13.00
CA ARG A 162 7.88 5.42 -12.59
C ARG A 162 7.42 6.82 -12.21
N TYR A 163 6.14 7.12 -12.35
CA TYR A 163 5.63 8.48 -12.14
C TYR A 163 4.77 8.61 -10.89
N ILE A 164 4.87 9.78 -10.25
CA ILE A 164 3.73 10.37 -9.55
C ILE A 164 2.90 11.14 -10.57
N ASN A 165 1.61 10.84 -10.62
CA ASN A 165 0.64 11.49 -11.47
C ASN A 165 -0.12 12.54 -10.65
N VAL A 166 -0.03 13.80 -11.07
CA VAL A 166 -0.64 14.95 -10.40
C VAL A 166 -1.91 15.35 -11.14
N TRP A 167 -2.98 15.46 -10.37
CA TRP A 167 -4.32 15.78 -10.85
C TRP A 167 -4.81 17.07 -10.20
N ASP A 168 -5.45 17.92 -10.98
CA ASP A 168 -6.17 19.07 -10.46
C ASP A 168 -7.49 18.58 -9.82
N TRP A 169 -7.63 18.80 -8.52
CA TRP A 169 -8.75 18.25 -7.73
C TRP A 169 -10.11 18.81 -8.15
N THR A 170 -10.17 20.08 -8.54
CA THR A 170 -11.44 20.76 -8.89
C THR A 170 -11.92 20.39 -10.28
N THR A 171 -11.01 20.34 -11.25
CA THR A 171 -11.32 20.05 -12.66
C THR A 171 -11.27 18.56 -12.98
N HIS A 172 -10.66 17.76 -12.11
CA HIS A 172 -10.41 16.33 -12.25
C HIS A 172 -9.49 16.00 -13.43
N ALA A 173 -8.63 16.95 -13.83
CA ALA A 173 -7.76 16.81 -14.98
C ALA A 173 -6.36 16.37 -14.57
N PHE A 174 -5.75 15.48 -15.36
CA PHE A 174 -4.33 15.14 -15.24
C PHE A 174 -3.46 16.31 -15.73
N ILE A 175 -2.59 16.84 -14.87
CA ILE A 175 -1.84 18.08 -15.14
C ILE A 175 -0.32 17.90 -15.20
N GLN A 176 0.24 16.90 -14.54
CA GLN A 176 1.69 16.71 -14.49
C GLN A 176 2.05 15.25 -14.15
N ALA A 177 3.13 14.73 -14.75
CA ALA A 177 3.82 13.53 -14.31
C ALA A 177 5.19 13.91 -13.73
N ILE A 178 5.55 13.36 -12.57
CA ILE A 178 6.84 13.56 -11.90
C ILE A 178 7.61 12.24 -12.00
N ASP A 179 8.72 12.25 -12.74
CA ASP A 179 9.56 11.06 -12.94
C ASP A 179 10.40 10.77 -11.69
N LEU A 180 10.31 9.55 -11.17
CA LEU A 180 11.11 9.07 -10.03
C LEU A 180 12.24 8.10 -10.44
N GLY A 181 12.43 7.88 -11.73
CA GLY A 181 13.43 6.98 -12.29
C GLY A 181 12.83 5.70 -12.87
N GLU A 182 13.51 5.16 -13.88
CA GLU A 182 13.05 4.00 -14.65
C GLU A 182 12.77 2.78 -13.78
N ASP A 183 11.61 2.15 -14.02
CA ASP A 183 11.11 0.99 -13.27
C ASP A 183 11.17 1.16 -11.75
N SER A 184 11.05 2.39 -11.23
CA SER A 184 11.14 2.64 -9.79
C SER A 184 9.99 2.00 -8.99
N ILE A 185 8.84 1.74 -9.64
CA ILE A 185 7.61 1.17 -9.05
C ILE A 185 7.17 2.01 -7.83
N PRO A 186 6.74 3.27 -8.02
CA PRO A 186 6.12 4.03 -6.95
C PRO A 186 4.81 3.37 -6.52
N LEU A 187 4.78 2.84 -5.30
CA LEU A 187 3.61 2.20 -4.72
C LEU A 187 2.86 3.19 -3.83
N GLU A 188 2.92 3.00 -2.52
CA GLU A 188 2.14 3.75 -1.54
C GLU A 188 2.56 5.22 -1.47
N ILE A 189 1.58 6.12 -1.53
CA ILE A 189 1.74 7.57 -1.42
C ILE A 189 1.00 8.11 -0.21
N ARG A 190 1.67 8.97 0.56
CA ARG A 190 1.12 9.57 1.79
C ARG A 190 1.44 11.06 1.81
N PHE A 191 0.41 11.90 1.87
CA PHE A 191 0.58 13.28 2.32
C PHE A 191 0.86 13.28 3.83
N LEU A 192 1.48 14.36 4.31
CA LEU A 192 1.40 14.69 5.73
C LEU A 192 -0.08 14.86 6.13
N HIS A 193 -0.43 14.45 7.35
CA HIS A 193 -1.79 14.52 7.88
C HIS A 193 -2.25 15.95 8.11
N ASN A 194 -1.33 16.87 8.40
CA ASN A 194 -1.61 18.30 8.45
C ASN A 194 -2.19 18.77 7.10
N PRO A 195 -3.47 19.19 7.06
CA PRO A 195 -4.13 19.56 5.81
C PRO A 195 -3.54 20.82 5.13
N ASP A 196 -2.76 21.62 5.88
CA ASP A 196 -2.07 22.80 5.34
C ASP A 196 -0.68 22.49 4.76
N ALA A 197 -0.20 21.25 4.93
CA ALA A 197 1.08 20.81 4.40
C ALA A 197 0.97 20.41 2.92
N ALA A 198 1.79 21.03 2.08
CA ALA A 198 1.84 20.79 0.64
C ALA A 198 2.98 19.83 0.26
N GLU A 199 3.15 18.76 1.03
CA GLU A 199 4.21 17.77 0.87
C GLU A 199 3.82 16.40 1.43
N GLY A 200 4.63 15.40 1.10
CA GLY A 200 4.46 14.03 1.58
C GLY A 200 5.54 13.11 1.01
N TYR A 201 5.30 11.81 1.06
CA TYR A 201 6.24 10.78 0.65
C TYR A 201 5.61 9.72 -0.25
N VAL A 202 6.44 9.12 -1.09
CA VAL A 202 6.11 7.93 -1.87
C VAL A 202 7.22 6.89 -1.73
N GLY A 203 6.82 5.63 -1.57
CA GLY A 203 7.72 4.49 -1.56
C GLY A 203 7.91 3.92 -2.97
N CYS A 204 9.15 3.88 -3.45
CA CYS A 204 9.50 3.22 -4.70
C CYS A 204 10.01 1.80 -4.41
N ALA A 205 9.24 0.80 -4.79
CA ALA A 205 9.51 -0.59 -4.44
C ALA A 205 10.85 -1.07 -5.02
N LEU A 206 10.98 -1.08 -6.36
CA LEU A 206 12.14 -1.71 -6.97
C LEU A 206 13.44 -0.95 -6.71
N SER A 207 13.39 0.39 -6.73
CA SER A 207 14.56 1.22 -6.42
C SER A 207 14.87 1.30 -4.92
N SER A 208 13.97 0.78 -4.05
CA SER A 208 14.08 0.81 -2.58
C SER A 208 14.41 2.21 -2.05
N ALA A 209 13.67 3.20 -2.56
CA ALA A 209 13.88 4.60 -2.26
C ALA A 209 12.59 5.28 -1.79
N ILE A 210 12.71 6.20 -0.84
CA ILE A 210 11.62 7.11 -0.48
C ILE A 210 11.90 8.46 -1.15
N HIS A 211 10.90 8.96 -1.87
CA HIS A 211 10.90 10.30 -2.43
C HIS A 211 9.94 11.19 -1.64
N ARG A 212 10.40 12.38 -1.29
CA ARG A 212 9.55 13.45 -0.77
C ARG A 212 9.00 14.25 -1.94
N PHE A 213 7.69 14.31 -2.09
CA PHE A 213 7.05 15.21 -3.04
C PHE A 213 6.60 16.50 -2.35
N TYR A 214 6.57 17.62 -3.08
CA TYR A 214 6.25 18.93 -2.53
C TYR A 214 5.79 19.93 -3.58
N LYS A 215 4.98 20.90 -3.14
CA LYS A 215 4.57 22.04 -3.97
C LYS A 215 5.70 23.07 -4.03
N THR A 216 6.08 23.44 -5.23
CA THR A 216 7.12 24.44 -5.50
C THR A 216 6.56 25.86 -5.37
N GLU A 217 7.45 26.85 -5.25
CA GLU A 217 7.08 28.28 -5.24
C GLU A 217 6.32 28.72 -6.50
N LYS A 218 6.49 28.01 -7.62
CA LYS A 218 5.77 28.27 -8.89
C LYS A 218 4.37 27.65 -8.93
N GLY A 219 3.97 26.92 -7.88
CA GLY A 219 2.67 26.25 -7.79
C GLY A 219 2.60 24.87 -8.44
N THR A 220 3.65 24.42 -9.16
CA THR A 220 3.79 23.04 -9.66
C THR A 220 4.33 22.11 -8.58
N TRP A 221 4.32 20.80 -8.83
CA TRP A 221 4.86 19.81 -7.88
C TRP A 221 6.23 19.29 -8.31
N ALA A 222 7.04 18.85 -7.36
CA ALA A 222 8.34 18.22 -7.59
C ALA A 222 8.58 17.11 -6.57
N ALA A 223 9.58 16.26 -6.82
CA ALA A 223 10.00 15.22 -5.89
C ALA A 223 11.53 15.19 -5.74
N GLU A 224 12.01 14.85 -4.55
CA GLU A 224 13.42 14.63 -4.25
C GLU A 224 13.61 13.32 -3.47
N LYS A 225 14.64 12.54 -3.81
CA LYS A 225 14.97 11.33 -3.05
C LYS A 225 15.54 11.71 -1.69
N VAL A 226 14.95 11.19 -0.62
CA VAL A 226 15.33 11.52 0.77
C VAL A 226 15.84 10.32 1.56
N ILE A 227 15.47 9.09 1.16
CA ILE A 227 15.97 7.84 1.74
C ILE A 227 16.31 6.88 0.61
N GLN A 228 17.44 6.18 0.75
CA GLN A 228 17.83 5.07 -0.11
C GLN A 228 18.20 3.88 0.78
N VAL A 229 17.50 2.77 0.60
CA VAL A 229 17.93 1.47 1.15
C VAL A 229 18.88 0.85 0.13
N PRO A 230 20.11 0.48 0.53
CA PRO A 230 21.07 -0.10 -0.40
C PRO A 230 20.68 -1.52 -0.80
N ASN A 231 20.94 -1.87 -2.05
CA ASN A 231 20.85 -3.26 -2.50
C ASN A 231 21.90 -4.11 -1.80
N LYS A 232 21.64 -5.41 -1.73
CA LYS A 232 22.56 -6.43 -1.21
C LYS A 232 23.00 -7.32 -2.36
N LYS A 233 24.29 -7.68 -2.42
CA LYS A 233 24.75 -8.69 -3.38
C LYS A 233 24.42 -10.07 -2.87
N VAL A 234 23.83 -10.89 -3.71
CA VAL A 234 23.30 -12.20 -3.30
C VAL A 234 23.53 -13.28 -4.35
N GLU A 235 23.55 -14.53 -3.89
CA GLU A 235 23.43 -15.74 -4.69
C GLU A 235 22.16 -16.50 -4.30
N GLY A 236 21.63 -17.32 -5.22
CA GLY A 236 20.38 -18.07 -4.99
C GLY A 236 19.11 -17.23 -5.13
N TRP A 237 19.21 -16.05 -5.75
CA TRP A 237 18.10 -15.12 -6.00
C TRP A 237 17.96 -14.82 -7.51
N LEU A 238 16.82 -14.23 -7.89
CA LEU A 238 16.45 -13.89 -9.28
C LEU A 238 17.45 -12.93 -9.96
N LEU A 239 18.08 -12.05 -9.20
CA LEU A 239 19.04 -11.04 -9.64
C LEU A 239 20.28 -11.05 -8.73
N PRO A 240 21.47 -10.64 -9.21
CA PRO A 240 22.67 -10.58 -8.38
C PRO A 240 22.60 -9.49 -7.31
N GLU A 241 21.80 -8.45 -7.54
CA GLU A 241 21.53 -7.35 -6.62
C GLU A 241 20.09 -7.47 -6.11
N MET A 242 19.93 -7.57 -4.80
CA MET A 242 18.66 -7.73 -4.12
C MET A 242 18.18 -6.39 -3.53
N PRO A 243 17.09 -5.80 -4.06
CA PRO A 243 16.49 -4.61 -3.47
C PRO A 243 15.81 -4.94 -2.14
N GLY A 244 15.59 -3.92 -1.32
CA GLY A 244 14.76 -4.03 -0.12
C GLY A 244 13.30 -4.32 -0.46
N LEU A 245 12.84 -3.75 -1.58
CA LEU A 245 11.45 -3.76 -2.03
C LEU A 245 10.52 -3.10 -1.02
N ILE A 246 10.52 -1.76 -1.04
CA ILE A 246 9.63 -0.97 -0.19
C ILE A 246 8.20 -1.08 -0.72
N THR A 247 7.33 -1.83 -0.03
CA THR A 247 5.98 -2.09 -0.53
C THR A 247 4.87 -1.31 0.15
N ASP A 248 5.08 -0.84 1.37
CA ASP A 248 4.15 0.00 2.10
C ASP A 248 4.86 1.09 2.90
N ILE A 249 4.20 2.24 3.02
CA ILE A 249 4.63 3.35 3.86
C ILE A 249 3.42 3.92 4.62
N LEU A 250 3.65 4.42 5.83
CA LEU A 250 2.68 5.24 6.54
C LEU A 250 3.36 6.31 7.39
N ILE A 251 2.59 7.32 7.78
CA ILE A 251 3.05 8.44 8.60
C ILE A 251 2.24 8.44 9.90
N SER A 252 2.87 8.68 11.04
CA SER A 252 2.15 8.86 12.32
C SER A 252 1.29 10.11 12.30
N LEU A 253 0.14 10.11 12.99
CA LEU A 253 -0.84 11.21 12.94
C LEU A 253 -0.29 12.59 13.34
N ASP A 254 0.79 12.63 14.10
CA ASP A 254 1.48 13.85 14.49
C ASP A 254 2.53 14.32 13.47
N ASP A 255 2.58 13.69 12.28
CA ASP A 255 3.52 13.97 11.18
C ASP A 255 5.00 13.87 11.59
N ARG A 256 5.31 13.09 12.63
CA ARG A 256 6.65 13.03 13.19
C ARG A 256 7.46 11.81 12.73
N PHE A 257 6.80 10.70 12.46
CA PHE A 257 7.46 9.46 12.05
C PHE A 257 6.92 8.92 10.73
N LEU A 258 7.83 8.55 9.85
CA LEU A 258 7.57 7.74 8.66
C LEU A 258 7.96 6.29 8.97
N TYR A 259 7.10 5.35 8.60
CA TYR A 259 7.35 3.92 8.68
C TYR A 259 7.30 3.33 7.29
N PHE A 260 8.18 2.39 7.01
CA PHE A 260 8.11 1.59 5.80
C PHE A 260 8.76 0.23 6.02
N ASN A 261 8.30 -0.75 5.27
CA ASN A 261 8.87 -2.09 5.24
C ASN A 261 9.84 -2.25 4.06
N ASN A 262 10.75 -3.21 4.16
CA ASN A 262 11.48 -3.78 3.03
C ASN A 262 11.06 -5.24 2.93
N TRP A 263 10.08 -5.54 2.08
CA TRP A 263 9.46 -6.86 2.06
C TRP A 263 10.46 -7.96 1.75
N ILE A 264 11.43 -7.72 0.86
CA ILE A 264 12.45 -8.71 0.49
C ILE A 264 13.54 -8.83 1.56
N HIS A 265 14.05 -7.71 2.07
CA HIS A 265 15.08 -7.73 3.13
C HIS A 265 14.52 -8.22 4.47
N GLY A 266 13.20 -8.12 4.68
CA GLY A 266 12.56 -8.65 5.88
C GLY A 266 12.47 -7.70 7.05
N ASP A 267 12.83 -6.42 6.89
CA ASP A 267 12.84 -5.44 7.97
C ASP A 267 11.78 -4.36 7.85
N LEU A 268 11.39 -3.83 9.00
CA LEU A 268 10.51 -2.68 9.17
C LEU A 268 11.32 -1.56 9.79
N ARG A 269 11.21 -0.35 9.23
CA ARG A 269 11.96 0.82 9.66
C ARG A 269 11.06 1.94 10.15
N GLN A 270 11.56 2.72 11.10
CA GLN A 270 10.97 3.95 11.60
C GLN A 270 11.97 5.09 11.38
N TYR A 271 11.52 6.17 10.74
CA TYR A 271 12.30 7.38 10.49
C TYR A 271 11.65 8.59 11.15
N ASP A 272 12.43 9.38 11.89
CA ASP A 272 12.04 10.72 12.34
C ASP A 272 12.05 11.66 11.13
N ILE A 273 10.89 12.27 10.84
CA ILE A 273 10.66 13.21 9.74
C ILE A 273 10.40 14.65 10.21
N SER A 274 10.77 14.99 11.45
CA SER A 274 10.70 16.38 11.97
C SER A 274 11.43 17.39 11.05
N ASN A 275 12.43 16.91 10.30
CA ASN A 275 12.91 17.57 9.10
C ASN A 275 12.54 16.71 7.89
N THR A 276 11.51 17.13 7.15
CA THR A 276 10.94 16.32 6.08
C THR A 276 11.92 16.02 4.96
N ARG A 277 12.91 16.89 4.74
CA ARG A 277 13.95 16.75 3.71
C ARG A 277 15.14 15.91 4.13
N LYS A 278 15.27 15.61 5.42
CA LYS A 278 16.36 14.78 5.98
C LYS A 278 15.84 13.80 7.03
N PRO A 279 15.04 12.80 6.62
CA PRO A 279 14.57 11.75 7.52
C PRO A 279 15.74 11.04 8.20
N LYS A 280 15.56 10.63 9.46
CA LYS A 280 16.59 9.94 10.24
C LYS A 280 16.09 8.59 10.74
N LEU A 281 16.80 7.51 10.44
CA LEU A 281 16.47 6.18 10.96
C LEU A 281 16.61 6.18 12.50
N VAL A 282 15.53 5.79 13.19
CA VAL A 282 15.47 5.75 14.67
C VAL A 282 15.00 4.40 15.21
N GLY A 283 14.50 3.51 14.36
CA GLY A 283 14.11 2.15 14.75
C GLY A 283 14.12 1.20 13.57
N GLN A 284 14.49 -0.05 13.82
CA GLN A 284 14.50 -1.13 12.83
C GLN A 284 14.28 -2.48 13.53
N VAL A 285 13.45 -3.34 12.94
CA VAL A 285 13.26 -4.73 13.39
C VAL A 285 13.18 -5.66 12.18
N PHE A 286 13.75 -6.85 12.29
CA PHE A 286 13.64 -7.91 11.28
C PHE A 286 12.51 -8.87 11.67
N LEU A 287 11.61 -9.15 10.72
CA LEU A 287 10.37 -9.92 10.91
C LEU A 287 10.26 -11.07 9.90
N GLY A 288 11.38 -11.53 9.33
CA GLY A 288 11.43 -12.55 8.29
C GLY A 288 12.34 -12.12 7.15
N GLY A 289 11.87 -12.28 5.91
CA GLY A 289 12.57 -11.89 4.69
C GLY A 289 13.47 -12.96 4.09
N SER A 290 14.10 -12.61 2.98
CA SER A 290 14.90 -13.54 2.16
C SER A 290 16.34 -13.67 2.63
N ILE A 291 16.84 -12.70 3.39
CA ILE A 291 18.26 -12.63 3.79
C ILE A 291 18.56 -13.31 5.12
N ILE A 292 17.68 -14.17 5.61
CA ILE A 292 17.87 -14.88 6.88
C ILE A 292 19.04 -15.88 6.81
N ARG A 293 19.73 -16.07 7.93
CA ARG A 293 20.82 -17.05 8.07
C ARG A 293 20.31 -18.46 7.74
N GLY A 294 21.05 -19.18 6.89
CA GLY A 294 20.71 -20.53 6.49
C GLY A 294 19.47 -20.63 5.59
N GLY A 295 18.99 -19.51 5.06
CA GLY A 295 17.94 -19.45 4.04
C GLY A 295 18.43 -19.89 2.65
N PRO A 296 17.54 -19.87 1.65
CA PRO A 296 17.88 -20.24 0.27
C PRO A 296 18.75 -19.20 -0.45
N VAL A 297 18.84 -17.98 0.08
CA VAL A 297 19.64 -16.88 -0.47
C VAL A 297 20.89 -16.70 0.38
N THR A 298 22.04 -16.63 -0.29
CA THR A 298 23.32 -16.32 0.34
C THR A 298 23.66 -14.85 0.12
N VAL A 299 23.82 -14.08 1.20
CA VAL A 299 24.26 -12.68 1.12
C VAL A 299 25.78 -12.62 1.01
N LEU A 300 26.27 -12.04 -0.10
CA LEU A 300 27.69 -11.87 -0.40
C LEU A 300 28.24 -10.53 0.11
N GLU A 301 27.44 -9.46 -0.04
CA GLU A 301 27.79 -8.12 0.41
C GLU A 301 26.54 -7.43 0.97
N ASP A 302 26.64 -6.96 2.21
CA ASP A 302 25.60 -6.18 2.87
C ASP A 302 26.21 -4.88 3.41
N PRO A 303 25.85 -3.71 2.85
CA PRO A 303 26.37 -2.42 3.31
C PRO A 303 25.87 -2.00 4.71
N GLU A 304 24.81 -2.62 5.23
CA GLU A 304 24.15 -2.22 6.48
C GLU A 304 24.37 -3.24 7.60
N LEU A 305 24.43 -4.55 7.30
CA LEU A 305 24.55 -5.61 8.29
C LEU A 305 25.91 -6.30 8.26
N GLN A 306 26.46 -6.60 9.42
CA GLN A 306 27.69 -7.41 9.54
C GLN A 306 27.44 -8.89 9.30
N CYS A 307 26.23 -9.37 9.56
CA CYS A 307 25.83 -10.75 9.29
C CYS A 307 24.32 -10.87 9.05
N PRO A 308 23.90 -11.92 8.31
CA PRO A 308 22.48 -12.21 8.10
C PRO A 308 21.68 -12.32 9.41
N PRO A 309 20.45 -11.78 9.47
CA PRO A 309 19.56 -11.94 10.62
C PRO A 309 19.18 -13.41 10.83
N GLU A 310 18.86 -13.78 12.07
CA GLU A 310 18.31 -15.12 12.36
C GLU A 310 16.89 -15.26 11.79
N PRO A 311 16.46 -16.49 11.45
CA PRO A 311 15.06 -16.74 11.11
C PRO A 311 14.13 -16.23 12.22
N PHE A 312 13.11 -15.45 11.84
CA PHE A 312 12.17 -14.91 12.81
C PHE A 312 11.19 -15.99 13.30
N VAL A 313 11.20 -16.26 14.61
CA VAL A 313 10.35 -17.25 15.26
C VAL A 313 9.60 -16.58 16.41
N ILE A 314 8.28 -16.70 16.42
CA ILE A 314 7.42 -16.14 17.47
C ILE A 314 6.39 -17.19 17.89
N LYS A 315 6.24 -17.40 19.20
CA LYS A 315 5.30 -18.39 19.77
C LYS A 315 5.40 -19.78 19.11
N GLY A 316 6.62 -20.20 18.79
CA GLY A 316 6.92 -21.49 18.16
C GLY A 316 6.63 -21.56 16.65
N LYS A 317 6.15 -20.49 16.02
CA LYS A 317 5.98 -20.41 14.56
C LYS A 317 7.17 -19.68 13.94
N LYS A 318 7.82 -20.31 12.96
CA LYS A 318 8.74 -19.64 12.04
C LYS A 318 7.90 -18.85 11.03
N VAL A 319 8.08 -17.54 10.97
CA VAL A 319 7.33 -16.68 10.06
C VAL A 319 7.90 -16.81 8.64
N ALA A 320 7.02 -17.05 7.67
CA ALA A 320 7.34 -17.01 6.25
C ALA A 320 7.01 -15.63 5.67
N GLY A 321 7.70 -15.26 4.59
CA GLY A 321 7.57 -13.93 4.00
C GLY A 321 8.41 -12.87 4.74
N GLY A 322 8.24 -11.62 4.32
CA GLY A 322 8.73 -10.44 5.03
C GLY A 322 7.58 -9.54 5.47
N PRO A 323 7.85 -8.47 6.24
CA PRO A 323 6.82 -7.50 6.63
C PRO A 323 6.29 -6.82 5.36
N GLN A 324 4.97 -6.74 5.20
CA GLN A 324 4.29 -6.14 4.04
C GLN A 324 3.40 -4.97 4.50
N MET A 325 2.07 -5.11 4.55
CA MET A 325 1.20 -4.02 4.97
C MET A 325 1.44 -3.73 6.44
N ILE A 326 1.55 -2.45 6.75
CA ILE A 326 1.70 -1.94 8.09
C ILE A 326 0.52 -1.05 8.44
N GLN A 327 0.07 -1.10 9.69
CA GLN A 327 -0.99 -0.22 10.16
C GLN A 327 -0.73 0.25 11.59
N LEU A 328 -0.57 1.56 11.74
CA LEU A 328 -0.28 2.21 13.01
C LEU A 328 -1.56 2.57 13.75
N SER A 329 -1.56 2.37 15.07
CA SER A 329 -2.60 2.87 15.96
C SER A 329 -2.64 4.39 15.97
N LEU A 330 -3.82 4.98 16.21
CA LEU A 330 -3.98 6.44 16.26
C LEU A 330 -3.08 7.12 17.32
N ASP A 331 -2.76 6.43 18.42
CA ASP A 331 -1.83 6.93 19.44
C ASP A 331 -0.34 6.73 19.07
N GLY A 332 -0.05 6.11 17.93
CA GLY A 332 1.30 5.88 17.42
C GLY A 332 2.10 4.78 18.12
N THR A 333 1.54 4.10 19.13
CA THR A 333 2.32 3.19 20.00
C THR A 333 2.34 1.74 19.55
N ARG A 334 1.45 1.33 18.63
CA ARG A 334 1.30 -0.06 18.16
C ARG A 334 1.25 -0.08 16.64
N LEU A 335 2.17 -0.82 16.04
CA LEU A 335 2.25 -1.02 14.61
C LEU A 335 1.96 -2.48 14.30
N TYR A 336 0.86 -2.75 13.58
CA TYR A 336 0.53 -4.10 13.13
C TYR A 336 1.12 -4.35 11.75
N VAL A 337 1.50 -5.60 11.49
CA VAL A 337 2.22 -5.99 10.28
C VAL A 337 1.65 -7.30 9.74
N THR A 338 1.32 -7.35 8.46
CA THR A 338 1.05 -8.60 7.71
C THR A 338 2.21 -8.96 6.79
N THR A 339 2.16 -10.12 6.14
CA THR A 339 3.33 -10.66 5.40
C THR A 339 3.10 -10.95 3.91
N SER A 340 1.86 -10.89 3.41
CA SER A 340 1.53 -11.15 2.01
C SER A 340 1.50 -9.86 1.19
N LEU A 341 2.14 -9.86 0.02
CA LEU A 341 2.07 -8.77 -0.95
C LEU A 341 0.98 -9.05 -1.97
N TYR A 342 1.23 -9.94 -2.92
CA TYR A 342 0.35 -10.23 -4.05
C TYR A 342 0.59 -11.69 -4.41
N SER A 343 -0.46 -12.48 -4.59
CA SER A 343 -0.35 -13.94 -4.69
C SER A 343 0.67 -14.42 -5.75
N GLY A 344 0.77 -13.74 -6.89
CA GLY A 344 1.77 -14.01 -7.93
C GLY A 344 3.21 -13.77 -7.45
N TRP A 345 3.45 -12.69 -6.71
CA TRP A 345 4.77 -12.32 -6.18
C TRP A 345 5.11 -13.13 -4.93
N ASP A 346 4.14 -13.38 -4.05
CA ASP A 346 4.29 -14.24 -2.87
C ASP A 346 4.74 -15.64 -3.28
N LYS A 347 4.09 -16.23 -4.28
CA LYS A 347 4.47 -17.56 -4.80
C LYS A 347 5.89 -17.58 -5.37
N GLN A 348 6.31 -16.50 -6.02
CA GLN A 348 7.62 -16.39 -6.63
C GLN A 348 8.73 -16.21 -5.59
N PHE A 349 8.53 -15.28 -4.65
CA PHE A 349 9.58 -14.83 -3.74
C PHE A 349 9.55 -15.53 -2.37
N TYR A 350 8.37 -15.97 -1.93
CA TYR A 350 8.14 -16.67 -0.67
C TYR A 350 7.22 -17.88 -0.86
N PRO A 351 7.63 -18.93 -1.59
CA PRO A 351 6.77 -20.10 -1.82
C PRO A 351 6.28 -20.78 -0.52
N ASP A 352 7.06 -20.68 0.56
CA ASP A 352 6.65 -21.17 1.88
C ASP A 352 5.50 -20.37 2.48
N LEU A 353 5.35 -19.08 2.15
CA LEU A 353 4.22 -18.25 2.61
C LEU A 353 2.88 -18.81 2.11
N ILE A 354 2.85 -19.30 0.86
CA ILE A 354 1.66 -19.95 0.28
C ILE A 354 1.29 -21.23 1.03
N ARG A 355 2.30 -21.95 1.54
CA ARG A 355 2.12 -23.24 2.23
C ARG A 355 1.80 -23.10 3.71
N GLU A 356 2.42 -22.13 4.38
CA GLU A 356 2.38 -21.96 5.83
C GLU A 356 1.37 -20.90 6.28
N GLY A 357 0.88 -20.09 5.34
CA GLY A 357 -0.02 -18.98 5.59
C GLY A 357 0.70 -17.75 6.15
N SER A 358 0.04 -16.62 5.97
CA SER A 358 0.49 -15.34 6.51
C SER A 358 0.22 -15.22 8.01
N VAL A 359 0.70 -14.12 8.59
CA VAL A 359 0.48 -13.78 10.00
C VAL A 359 0.11 -12.30 10.15
N ILE A 360 -0.49 -11.93 11.29
CA ILE A 360 -0.41 -10.57 11.83
C ILE A 360 0.51 -10.57 13.04
N LEU A 361 1.48 -9.65 13.03
CA LEU A 361 2.38 -9.35 14.12
C LEU A 361 2.06 -7.97 14.70
N GLN A 362 2.48 -7.72 15.94
CA GLN A 362 2.45 -6.40 16.55
C GLN A 362 3.87 -5.96 16.92
N VAL A 363 4.21 -4.73 16.60
CA VAL A 363 5.45 -4.05 16.99
C VAL A 363 5.07 -2.89 17.91
N ASN A 364 5.73 -2.83 19.06
CA ASN A 364 5.66 -1.71 19.98
C ASN A 364 6.55 -0.58 19.47
N VAL A 365 6.04 0.64 19.52
CA VAL A 365 6.71 1.84 18.99
C VAL A 365 7.01 2.81 20.13
N ASP A 366 8.28 3.22 20.25
CA ASP A 366 8.66 4.34 21.11
C ASP A 366 8.37 5.66 20.37
N THR A 367 7.26 6.29 20.73
CA THR A 367 6.82 7.56 20.13
C THR A 367 7.59 8.77 20.66
N VAL A 368 8.41 8.62 21.71
CA VAL A 368 9.15 9.74 22.31
C VAL A 368 10.56 9.83 21.74
N ARG A 369 11.28 8.71 21.64
CA ARG A 369 12.67 8.68 21.18
C ARG A 369 12.83 8.08 19.78
N GLY A 370 11.80 7.40 19.28
CA GLY A 370 11.96 6.43 18.21
C GLY A 370 12.51 5.11 18.74
N GLY A 371 12.16 4.02 18.08
CA GLY A 371 12.50 2.67 18.47
C GLY A 371 11.36 1.72 18.18
N LEU A 372 11.71 0.54 17.69
CA LEU A 372 10.78 -0.55 17.37
C LEU A 372 11.17 -1.77 18.19
N THR A 373 10.18 -2.47 18.74
CA THR A 373 10.39 -3.75 19.43
C THR A 373 9.22 -4.67 19.18
N VAL A 374 9.50 -5.91 18.83
CA VAL A 374 8.45 -6.93 18.59
C VAL A 374 7.67 -7.17 19.88
N ASN A 375 6.34 -7.23 19.79
CA ASN A 375 5.52 -7.77 20.86
C ASN A 375 5.49 -9.31 20.75
N GLU A 376 6.31 -10.00 21.55
CA GLU A 376 6.44 -11.46 21.51
C GLU A 376 5.15 -12.22 21.91
N ASP A 377 4.20 -11.53 22.55
CA ASP A 377 2.94 -12.13 23.02
C ASP A 377 1.84 -12.14 21.95
N PHE A 378 1.97 -11.33 20.89
CA PHE A 378 0.94 -11.15 19.87
C PHE A 378 1.28 -11.87 18.56
N LEU A 379 0.41 -12.79 18.17
CA LEU A 379 0.45 -13.47 16.88
C LEU A 379 -0.98 -13.85 16.47
N VAL A 380 -1.38 -13.45 15.26
CA VAL A 380 -2.51 -14.07 14.55
C VAL A 380 -1.93 -14.93 13.44
N ASP A 381 -2.24 -16.22 13.43
CA ASP A 381 -1.73 -17.19 12.46
C ASP A 381 -2.84 -17.64 11.52
N PHE A 382 -2.71 -17.33 10.24
CA PHE A 382 -3.68 -17.70 9.19
C PHE A 382 -3.34 -19.03 8.50
N GLY A 383 -2.30 -19.75 8.94
CA GLY A 383 -1.89 -21.03 8.36
C GLY A 383 -2.87 -22.18 8.58
N LYS A 384 -3.75 -22.06 9.58
CA LYS A 384 -4.70 -23.11 9.99
C LYS A 384 -6.16 -22.71 9.77
N GLU A 385 -6.43 -21.76 8.87
CA GLU A 385 -7.79 -21.40 8.50
C GLU A 385 -8.55 -22.63 7.97
N PRO A 386 -9.89 -22.71 8.13
CA PRO A 386 -10.66 -23.93 7.87
C PRO A 386 -10.55 -24.49 6.44
N HIS A 387 -10.18 -23.64 5.47
CA HIS A 387 -10.04 -23.99 4.06
C HIS A 387 -8.60 -24.04 3.57
N GLY A 388 -7.64 -24.09 4.50
CA GLY A 388 -6.21 -24.05 4.22
C GLY A 388 -5.60 -22.67 4.51
N PRO A 389 -4.29 -22.52 4.34
CA PRO A 389 -3.57 -21.29 4.66
C PRO A 389 -4.14 -20.06 3.95
N ALA A 390 -4.33 -18.97 4.69
CA ALA A 390 -4.78 -17.69 4.15
C ALA A 390 -3.68 -16.62 4.18
N LEU A 391 -3.78 -15.68 3.24
CA LEU A 391 -2.85 -14.59 3.02
C LEU A 391 -3.54 -13.26 3.38
N ALA A 392 -3.20 -12.72 4.54
CA ALA A 392 -3.68 -11.45 5.05
C ALA A 392 -2.83 -10.32 4.46
N HIS A 393 -3.51 -9.28 4.00
CA HIS A 393 -2.91 -8.11 3.36
C HIS A 393 -3.19 -6.85 4.18
N GLU A 394 -4.09 -5.96 3.75
CA GLU A 394 -4.38 -4.71 4.47
C GLU A 394 -5.22 -4.93 5.74
N MET A 395 -4.97 -4.07 6.74
CA MET A 395 -5.69 -4.03 8.01
C MET A 395 -6.35 -2.67 8.18
N ARG A 396 -7.58 -2.63 8.71
CA ARG A 396 -8.28 -1.38 9.06
C ARG A 396 -8.76 -1.39 10.49
N TYR A 397 -8.53 -0.28 11.19
CA TYR A 397 -9.05 -0.10 12.55
C TYR A 397 -10.54 0.31 12.47
N PRO A 398 -11.43 -0.25 13.32
CA PRO A 398 -12.86 0.10 13.31
C PRO A 398 -13.13 1.61 13.48
N GLY A 399 -12.26 2.29 14.23
CA GLY A 399 -12.32 3.73 14.50
C GLY A 399 -11.57 4.61 13.51
N GLY A 400 -11.06 4.04 12.41
CA GLY A 400 -10.12 4.72 11.51
C GLY A 400 -8.68 4.61 12.00
N ASP A 401 -7.76 4.86 11.08
CA ASP A 401 -6.32 4.74 11.25
C ASP A 401 -5.60 5.79 10.39
N CYS A 402 -4.28 5.85 10.52
CA CYS A 402 -3.44 6.86 9.86
C CYS A 402 -3.35 6.72 8.34
N THR A 403 -3.99 5.73 7.73
CA THR A 403 -4.04 5.59 6.26
C THR A 403 -5.48 5.58 5.75
N SER A 404 -6.49 5.69 6.61
CA SER A 404 -7.90 5.65 6.22
C SER A 404 -8.57 7.02 6.18
N ASP A 405 -7.99 8.00 6.86
CA ASP A 405 -8.57 9.31 7.08
C ASP A 405 -7.77 10.39 6.37
N ILE A 406 -8.51 11.27 5.69
CA ILE A 406 -7.96 12.48 5.05
C ILE A 406 -8.67 13.65 5.70
N TRP A 407 -7.89 14.57 6.28
CA TRP A 407 -8.40 15.80 6.89
C TRP A 407 -8.44 16.90 5.84
N VAL A 408 -9.49 17.72 5.87
CA VAL A 408 -9.80 18.72 4.82
C VAL A 408 -9.80 20.14 5.34
#